data_AF-A0A6V7JAA4-F1
#
_entry.id   AF-A0A6V7JAA4-F1
#
_cell.length_a   1.000
_cell.length_b   1.000
_cell.length_c   1.000
_cell.angle_alpha   90.00
_cell.angle_beta   90.00
_cell.angle_gamma   90.00
#
_symmetry.space_group_name_H-M   'P 1'
#
loop_
_entity.id
_entity.type
_entity.pdbx_description
1 polymer ?
#
loop_
_entity_poly.entity_id
_entity_poly.type
_entity_poly.pdbx_seq_one_letter_code
_entity_poly.pdbx_strand_id
1 'polypeptide(L)'
;PERSWLLSVTYDGAVEYKPKLYYLWLTGTYTAGMEKLSDEVVKNQTMWFLQKFLGKNYNITTPGEFVKTSWITNENFYGTYSYIPVDAFKSGI
;
A
#
# COMPACT_ATOMS: atom_id res chain seq x y z
N PRO A 1 3.28 1.28 15.72
CA PRO A 1 3.79 -0.10 15.83
C PRO A 1 4.55 -0.48 14.55
N GLU A 2 5.45 -1.46 14.58
CA GLU A 2 6.34 -1.81 13.45
C GLU A 2 5.61 -2.12 12.12
N ARG A 3 4.33 -2.52 12.19
CA ARG A 3 3.48 -2.88 11.04
C ARG A 3 2.23 -2.02 10.89
N SER A 4 2.17 -0.84 11.53
CA SER A 4 0.95 -0.03 11.55
C SER A 4 0.49 0.42 10.17
N TRP A 5 1.38 0.49 9.19
CA TRP A 5 1.00 0.82 7.82
C TRP A 5 0.08 -0.22 7.16
N LEU A 6 0.07 -1.47 7.63
CA LEU A 6 -0.86 -2.47 7.11
C LEU A 6 -2.32 -2.09 7.38
N LEU A 7 -2.59 -1.20 8.35
CA LEU A 7 -3.92 -0.63 8.59
C LEU A 7 -4.41 0.25 7.44
N SER A 8 -3.51 0.70 6.56
CA SER A 8 -3.84 1.46 5.36
C SER A 8 -4.27 0.58 4.18
N VAL A 9 -4.08 -0.75 4.24
CA VAL A 9 -4.49 -1.65 3.15
C VAL A 9 -6.02 -1.67 3.06
N THR A 10 -6.56 -1.13 1.97
CA THR A 10 -8.02 -1.00 1.75
C THR A 10 -8.54 -2.01 0.73
N TYR A 11 -7.70 -2.39 -0.22
CA TYR A 11 -8.01 -3.41 -1.22
C TYR A 11 -6.76 -4.20 -1.55
N ASP A 12 -6.93 -5.47 -1.91
CA ASP A 12 -5.89 -6.31 -2.45
C ASP A 12 -6.48 -7.25 -3.50
N GLY A 13 -5.66 -7.68 -4.46
CA GLY A 13 -6.17 -8.56 -5.51
C GLY A 13 -5.14 -8.95 -6.58
N ALA A 14 -5.52 -9.98 -7.33
CA ALA A 14 -4.83 -10.39 -8.53
C ALA A 14 -5.24 -9.51 -9.73
N VAL A 15 -4.31 -9.30 -10.66
CA VAL A 15 -4.59 -8.57 -11.90
C VAL A 15 -5.04 -9.57 -12.97
N GLU A 16 -6.28 -9.45 -13.44
CA GLU A 16 -6.93 -10.43 -14.34
C GLU A 16 -6.09 -10.78 -15.58
N TYR A 17 -5.56 -9.76 -16.27
CA TYR A 17 -4.75 -9.94 -17.48
C TYR A 17 -3.26 -10.23 -17.19
N LYS A 18 -2.85 -10.28 -15.91
CA LYS A 18 -1.49 -10.59 -15.45
C LYS A 18 -1.55 -11.57 -14.26
N PRO A 19 -1.73 -12.88 -14.49
CA PRO A 19 -2.05 -13.85 -13.44
C PRO A 19 -0.96 -14.07 -12.37
N LYS A 20 0.26 -13.56 -12.60
CA LYS A 20 1.38 -13.60 -11.64
C LYS A 20 1.62 -12.26 -10.93
N LEU A 21 0.69 -11.31 -11.08
CA LEU A 21 0.75 -10.01 -10.43
C LEU A 21 -0.36 -9.89 -9.39
N TYR A 22 0.04 -9.55 -8.18
CA TYR A 22 -0.84 -9.26 -7.05
C TYR A 22 -0.48 -7.89 -6.49
N TYR A 23 -1.48 -7.11 -6.09
CA TYR A 23 -1.24 -5.78 -5.54
C TYR A 23 -1.99 -5.56 -4.23
N LEU A 24 -1.45 -4.64 -3.43
CA LEU A 24 -2.11 -4.07 -2.26
C LEU A 24 -2.32 -2.58 -2.53
N TRP A 25 -3.53 -2.10 -2.30
CA TRP A 25 -3.90 -0.70 -2.42
C TRP A 25 -3.99 -0.07 -1.04
N LEU A 26 -3.22 0.99 -0.83
CA LEU A 26 -3.09 1.66 0.46
C LEU A 26 -3.77 3.02 0.44
N THR A 27 -4.49 3.37 1.50
CA THR A 27 -5.11 4.69 1.70
C THR A 27 -4.97 5.16 3.15
N GLY A 28 -5.19 6.46 3.40
CA GLY A 28 -5.21 7.03 4.75
C GLY A 28 -3.84 7.43 5.31
N THR A 29 -3.79 7.67 6.62
CA THR A 29 -2.70 8.39 7.29
C THR A 29 -1.40 7.60 7.46
N TYR A 30 -1.44 6.26 7.36
CA TYR A 30 -0.24 5.43 7.56
C TYR A 30 0.52 5.12 6.26
N THR A 31 0.05 5.57 5.10
CA THR A 31 0.71 5.37 3.79
C THR A 31 2.10 6.00 3.74
N ALA A 32 2.23 7.25 4.21
CA ALA A 32 3.52 7.94 4.28
C ALA A 32 4.53 7.23 5.20
N GLY A 33 4.04 6.48 6.20
CA GLY A 33 4.88 5.65 7.06
C GLY A 33 5.49 4.46 6.30
N MET A 34 4.70 3.82 5.42
CA MET A 34 5.16 2.73 4.56
C MET A 34 6.25 3.19 3.59
N GLU A 35 6.09 4.37 2.98
CA GLU A 35 7.03 4.89 1.97
C GLU A 35 8.45 5.06 2.54
N LYS A 36 8.58 5.36 3.84
CA LYS A 36 9.86 5.54 4.55
C LYS A 36 10.58 4.23 4.90
N LEU A 37 9.92 3.09 4.78
CA LEU A 37 10.52 1.78 5.04
C LEU A 37 11.29 1.29 3.81
N SER A 38 12.32 0.47 4.02
CA SER A 38 13.00 -0.20 2.91
C SER A 38 12.09 -1.20 2.21
N ASP A 39 12.36 -1.45 0.93
CA ASP A 39 11.59 -2.40 0.12
C ASP A 39 11.59 -3.81 0.73
N GLU A 40 12.70 -4.23 1.33
CA GLU A 40 12.80 -5.51 2.03
C GLU A 40 11.83 -5.61 3.21
N VAL A 41 11.76 -4.57 4.05
CA VAL A 41 10.84 -4.54 5.19
C VAL A 41 9.41 -4.58 4.71
N VAL A 42 9.04 -3.77 3.72
CA VAL A 42 7.68 -3.74 3.18
C VAL A 42 7.33 -5.09 2.53
N LYS A 43 8.24 -5.69 1.75
CA LYS A 43 8.09 -7.02 1.16
C LYS A 43 7.84 -8.08 2.23
N ASN A 44 8.68 -8.15 3.25
CA ASN A 44 8.57 -9.15 4.33
C ASN A 44 7.24 -9.00 5.10
N GLN A 45 6.86 -7.77 5.42
CA GLN A 45 5.60 -7.50 6.12
C GLN A 45 4.37 -7.76 5.23
N THR A 46 4.46 -7.51 3.92
CA THR A 46 3.43 -7.88 2.93
C THR A 46 3.27 -9.39 2.84
N MET A 47 4.36 -10.15 2.76
CA MET A 47 4.31 -11.61 2.76
C MET A 47 3.70 -12.16 4.05
N TRP A 48 4.05 -11.59 5.20
CA TRP A 48 3.43 -11.96 6.47
C TRP A 48 1.91 -11.68 6.46
N PHE A 49 1.48 -10.54 5.92
CA PHE A 49 0.07 -10.19 5.80
C PHE A 49 -0.68 -11.19 4.92
N LEU A 50 -0.18 -11.47 3.71
CA LEU A 50 -0.79 -12.43 2.79
C LEU A 50 -0.83 -13.83 3.38
N GLN A 51 0.26 -14.29 4.02
CA GLN A 51 0.28 -15.59 4.68
C GLN A 51 -0.74 -15.68 5.82
N LYS A 52 -0.88 -14.60 6.62
CA LYS A 52 -1.80 -14.56 7.76
C LYS A 52 -3.27 -14.67 7.34
N PHE A 53 -3.66 -13.99 6.26
CA PHE A 53 -5.07 -13.92 5.85
C PHE A 53 -5.45 -14.91 4.75
N LEU A 54 -4.54 -15.22 3.82
CA LEU A 54 -4.79 -16.07 2.67
C LEU A 54 -4.10 -17.43 2.74
N GLY A 55 -3.06 -17.55 3.57
CA GLY A 55 -2.20 -18.75 3.62
C GLY A 55 -2.87 -20.04 4.09
N LYS A 56 -4.07 -19.96 4.68
CA LYS A 56 -4.88 -21.17 4.98
C LYS A 56 -5.51 -21.78 3.73
N ASN A 57 -5.88 -20.94 2.76
CA ASN A 57 -6.64 -21.36 1.58
C ASN A 57 -5.75 -21.46 0.33
N TYR A 58 -4.60 -20.79 0.33
CA TYR A 58 -3.72 -20.69 -0.82
C TYR A 58 -2.27 -20.93 -0.43
N ASN A 59 -1.50 -21.54 -1.33
CA ASN A 59 -0.05 -21.65 -1.20
C ASN A 59 0.61 -20.35 -1.67
N ILE A 60 0.87 -19.44 -0.72
CA ILE A 60 1.48 -18.14 -1.01
C ILE A 60 2.99 -18.28 -1.17
N THR A 61 3.50 -18.03 -2.38
CA THR A 61 4.92 -18.08 -2.70
C THR A 61 5.56 -16.69 -2.69
N THR A 62 6.85 -16.60 -2.38
CA THR A 62 7.61 -15.36 -2.49
C THR A 62 7.66 -14.88 -3.95
N PRO A 63 7.36 -13.59 -4.24
CA PRO A 63 7.39 -13.08 -5.60
C PRO A 63 8.83 -12.86 -6.08
N GLY A 64 9.06 -13.08 -7.38
CA GLY A 64 10.34 -12.84 -8.04
C GLY A 64 10.70 -11.35 -8.12
N GLU A 65 9.68 -10.49 -8.25
CA GLU A 65 9.83 -9.03 -8.27
C GLU A 65 8.88 -8.40 -7.24
N PHE A 66 9.32 -7.28 -6.66
CA PHE A 66 8.52 -6.51 -5.72
C PHE A 66 8.68 -5.03 -6.06
N VAL A 67 7.56 -4.32 -6.22
CA VAL A 67 7.55 -2.90 -6.54
C VAL A 67 6.72 -2.18 -5.49
N LYS A 68 7.33 -1.19 -4.85
CA LYS A 68 6.68 -0.25 -3.95
C LYS A 68 6.67 1.13 -4.62
N THR A 69 5.51 1.77 -4.65
CA THR A 69 5.41 3.16 -5.10
C THR A 69 5.61 4.12 -3.94
N SER A 70 6.32 5.22 -4.18
CA SER A 70 6.39 6.37 -3.26
C SER A 70 5.87 7.61 -3.97
N TRP A 71 4.71 8.10 -3.56
CA TRP A 71 4.10 9.31 -4.10
C TRP A 71 4.27 10.48 -3.15
N ILE A 72 4.15 10.24 -1.84
CA ILE A 72 4.16 11.28 -0.80
C ILE A 72 5.58 11.77 -0.54
N THR A 73 6.56 10.86 -0.43
CA THR A 73 7.96 11.21 -0.14
C THR A 73 8.78 11.50 -1.40
N ASN A 74 8.17 11.44 -2.58
CA ASN A 74 8.86 11.74 -3.84
C ASN A 74 8.85 13.25 -4.11
N GLU A 75 10.03 13.85 -4.22
CA GLU A 75 10.22 15.29 -4.41
C GLU A 75 9.65 15.85 -5.73
N ASN A 76 9.31 14.98 -6.68
CA ASN A 76 8.66 15.41 -7.92
C ASN A 76 7.12 15.42 -7.84
N PHE A 77 6.53 14.78 -6.82
CA PHE A 77 5.07 14.59 -6.73
C PHE A 77 4.46 15.15 -5.44
N TYR A 78 5.12 14.96 -4.29
CA TYR A 78 4.66 15.38 -2.96
C TYR A 78 3.24 14.90 -2.58
N GLY A 79 2.72 13.87 -3.24
CA GLY A 79 1.34 13.41 -3.10
C GLY A 79 0.87 12.62 -4.31
N THR A 80 -0.39 12.19 -4.28
CA THR A 80 -1.01 11.37 -5.35
C THR A 80 -1.87 12.21 -6.29
N TYR A 81 -2.90 12.85 -5.75
CA TYR A 81 -3.86 13.67 -6.48
C TYR A 81 -4.46 14.72 -5.53
N SER A 82 -4.96 15.82 -6.09
CA SER A 82 -5.65 16.86 -5.32
C SER A 82 -7.03 16.39 -4.85
N TYR A 83 -7.44 16.82 -3.65
CA TYR A 83 -8.80 16.67 -3.14
C TYR A 83 -9.25 17.96 -2.45
N ILE A 84 -10.56 18.19 -2.38
CA ILE A 84 -11.11 19.34 -1.65
C ILE A 84 -11.26 18.92 -0.19
N PRO A 85 -10.53 19.55 0.76
CA PRO A 85 -10.68 19.23 2.17
C PRO A 85 -12.02 19.74 2.70
N VAL A 86 -12.54 19.08 3.73
CA VAL A 86 -13.82 19.44 4.36
C VAL A 86 -13.84 20.91 4.81
N ASP A 87 -12.69 21.44 5.24
CA ASP A 87 -12.59 22.83 5.69
C ASP A 87 -12.68 23.85 4.54
N ALA A 88 -12.37 23.48 3.29
CA ALA A 88 -12.52 24.38 2.14
C ALA A 88 -14.00 24.75 1.92
N PHE A 89 -14.92 23.81 2.17
CA PHE A 89 -16.36 24.07 2.13
C PHE A 89 -16.82 25.04 3.21
N LYS A 90 -16.11 25.12 4.35
CA LYS A 90 -16.40 26.09 5.42
C LYS A 90 -15.97 27.51 5.04
N SER A 91 -14.98 27.64 4.17
CA SER A 91 -14.47 28.94 3.68
C SER A 91 -15.26 29.52 2.50
N GLY A 92 -16.35 28.87 2.06
CA GLY A 92 -17.19 29.36 0.96
C GLY A 92 -16.64 29.06 -0.44
N ILE A 93 -15.79 28.03 -0.55
CA ILE A 93 -15.50 27.34 -1.82
C ILE A 93 -16.51 26.20 -1.99
#